data_AF-T0ZW73-F1
#
_entry.id   AF-T0ZW73-F1
#
_cell.length_a   1.000
_cell.length_b   1.000
_cell.length_c   1.000
_cell.angle_alpha   90.00
_cell.angle_beta   90.00
_cell.angle_gamma   90.00
#
_symmetry.space_group_name_H-M   'P 1'
#
loop_
_entity.id
_entity.type
_entity.pdbx_description
1 polymer ?
#
loop_
_entity_poly.entity_id
_entity_poly.type
_entity_poly.pdbx_seq_one_letter_code
_entity_poly.pdbx_strand_id
1 'polypeptide(L)'
;MSFRQQLQAIGTLVQLNGLIPIRAQPLYLLNLLASPLSFLFFIGIASGGRLLGYGVAGGMILTMLSVGTGLQSDLTHYRHDLKFQDVIVSSPVTAPSYLIGMALSEFVYSLPGMAVFLGIWAYEGWWSWSNAVVLAGALILVWAFA
;
A
#
# COMPACT_ATOMS: atom_id res chain seq x y z
N MET A 1 -15.50 -5.48 24.94
CA MET A 1 -15.87 -5.55 23.51
C MET A 1 -15.77 -7.01 23.07
N SER A 2 -16.74 -7.52 22.32
CA SER A 2 -16.66 -8.87 21.73
C SER A 2 -15.63 -8.90 20.60
N PHE A 3 -14.98 -10.05 20.37
CA PHE A 3 -14.05 -10.25 19.25
C PHE A 3 -14.63 -9.80 17.89
N ARG A 4 -15.94 -10.04 17.68
CA ARG A 4 -16.65 -9.58 16.46
C ARG A 4 -16.64 -8.06 16.30
N GLN A 5 -16.78 -7.32 17.39
CA GLN A 5 -16.80 -5.85 17.37
C GLN A 5 -15.41 -5.27 17.08
N GLN A 6 -14.34 -5.95 17.53
CA GLN A 6 -12.97 -5.57 17.16
C GLN A 6 -12.69 -5.79 15.67
N LEU A 7 -13.13 -6.93 15.12
CA LEU A 7 -13.04 -7.17 13.68
C LEU A 7 -13.83 -6.15 12.85
N GLN A 8 -15.01 -5.76 13.33
CA GLN A 8 -15.78 -4.69 12.70
C GLN A 8 -15.03 -3.35 12.75
N ALA A 9 -14.40 -3.00 13.88
CA ALA A 9 -13.61 -1.78 14.00
C ALA A 9 -12.42 -1.77 13.03
N ILE A 10 -11.69 -2.89 12.92
CA ILE A 10 -10.62 -3.08 11.93
C ILE A 10 -11.17 -2.85 10.51
N GLY A 11 -12.29 -3.48 10.17
CA GLY A 11 -12.92 -3.31 8.85
C GLY A 11 -13.32 -1.87 8.56
N THR A 12 -13.87 -1.15 9.56
CA THR A 12 -14.23 0.27 9.42
C THR A 12 -13.00 1.14 9.19
N LEU A 13 -11.88 0.89 9.88
CA LEU A 13 -10.63 1.61 9.65
C LEU A 13 -10.10 1.38 8.23
N VAL A 14 -10.14 0.13 7.75
CA VAL A 14 -9.78 -0.24 6.37
C VAL A 14 -10.65 0.48 5.34
N GLN A 15 -11.94 0.61 5.61
CA GLN A 15 -12.84 1.35 4.73
C GLN A 15 -12.53 2.84 4.73
N LEU A 16 -12.33 3.44 5.91
CA LEU A 16 -12.14 4.87 6.09
C LEU A 16 -10.82 5.36 5.52
N ASN A 17 -9.74 4.60 5.69
CA ASN A 17 -8.39 5.00 5.28
C ASN A 17 -7.92 4.34 3.99
N GLY A 18 -8.45 3.17 3.64
CA GLY A 18 -8.10 2.46 2.41
C GLY A 18 -9.07 2.75 1.27
N LEU A 19 -10.32 2.31 1.40
CA LEU A 19 -11.28 2.31 0.28
C LEU A 19 -11.88 3.68 -0.04
N ILE A 20 -12.27 4.45 0.98
CA ILE A 20 -12.92 5.75 0.78
C ILE A 20 -11.99 6.73 0.05
N PRO A 21 -10.71 6.89 0.45
CA PRO A 21 -9.80 7.82 -0.23
C PRO A 21 -9.56 7.45 -1.70
N ILE A 22 -9.45 6.16 -2.03
CA ILE A 22 -9.37 5.68 -3.42
C ILE A 22 -10.54 6.20 -4.27
N ARG A 23 -11.77 6.14 -3.73
CA ARG A 23 -12.99 6.54 -4.44
C ARG A 23 -13.17 8.06 -4.47
N ALA A 24 -12.82 8.73 -3.38
CA ALA A 24 -12.99 10.17 -3.23
C ALA A 24 -11.95 10.95 -4.04
N GLN A 25 -10.72 10.44 -4.14
CA GLN A 25 -9.59 11.13 -4.77
C GLN A 25 -8.84 10.20 -5.74
N PRO A 26 -9.50 9.71 -6.82
CA PRO A 26 -8.88 8.77 -7.75
C PRO A 26 -7.66 9.36 -8.47
N LEU A 27 -7.62 10.68 -8.68
CA LEU A 27 -6.47 11.37 -9.29
C LEU A 27 -5.21 11.29 -8.44
N TYR A 28 -5.34 11.12 -7.11
CA TYR A 28 -4.18 10.97 -6.25
C TYR A 28 -3.43 9.66 -6.53
N LEU A 29 -4.11 8.63 -7.06
CA LEU A 29 -3.44 7.41 -7.51
C LEU A 29 -2.44 7.67 -8.64
N LEU A 30 -2.68 8.69 -9.47
CA LEU A 30 -1.72 9.09 -10.51
C LEU A 30 -0.45 9.67 -9.88
N ASN A 31 -0.60 10.42 -8.78
CA ASN A 31 0.54 10.93 -8.03
C ASN A 31 1.35 9.78 -7.40
N LEU A 32 0.65 8.82 -6.78
CA LEU A 32 1.25 7.61 -6.20
C LEU A 32 2.07 6.83 -7.24
N LEU A 33 1.55 6.70 -8.46
CA LEU A 33 2.19 5.95 -9.54
C LEU A 33 3.20 6.76 -10.36
N ALA A 34 3.22 8.09 -10.23
CA ALA A 34 4.06 8.95 -11.05
C ALA A 34 5.55 8.58 -10.93
N SER A 35 6.04 8.45 -9.70
CA SER A 35 7.45 8.11 -9.45
C SER A 35 7.81 6.68 -9.90
N PRO A 36 7.08 5.62 -9.46
CA PRO A 36 7.29 4.26 -9.95
C PRO A 36 7.25 4.10 -11.47
N LEU A 37 6.27 4.72 -12.15
CA LEU A 37 6.15 4.65 -13.61
C LEU A 37 7.26 5.44 -14.32
N SER A 38 7.70 6.56 -13.76
CA SER A 38 8.83 7.33 -14.32
C SER A 38 10.12 6.50 -14.29
N PHE A 39 10.40 5.81 -13.19
CA PHE A 39 11.55 4.91 -13.13
C PHE A 39 11.44 3.76 -14.13
N LEU A 40 10.26 3.16 -14.25
CA LEU A 40 10.03 2.10 -15.23
C LEU A 40 10.29 2.60 -16.67
N PHE A 41 9.83 3.81 -17.00
CA PHE A 41 10.08 4.45 -18.29
C PHE A 41 11.58 4.63 -18.57
N PHE A 42 12.34 5.18 -17.61
CA PHE A 42 13.78 5.35 -17.77
C PHE A 42 14.54 4.02 -17.86
N ILE A 43 14.14 3.01 -17.07
CA ILE A 43 14.72 1.65 -17.16
C ILE A 43 14.44 1.05 -18.54
N GLY A 44 13.23 1.23 -19.08
CA GLY A 44 12.85 0.77 -20.42
C GLY A 44 13.76 1.35 -21.49
N ILE A 45 13.97 2.68 -21.48
CA ILE A 45 14.84 3.37 -22.44
C ILE A 45 16.30 2.93 -22.26
N ALA A 46 16.83 2.98 -21.04
CA ALA A 46 18.24 2.73 -20.78
C ALA A 46 18.65 1.27 -21.02
N SER A 47 17.75 0.31 -20.75
CA SER A 47 18.02 -1.12 -20.93
C SER A 47 17.65 -1.66 -22.32
N GLY A 48 17.01 -0.84 -23.17
CA GLY A 48 16.40 -1.30 -24.42
C GLY A 48 15.33 -2.37 -24.18
N GLY A 49 14.54 -2.23 -23.11
CA GLY A 49 13.48 -3.16 -22.73
C GLY A 49 13.92 -4.41 -21.95
N ARG A 50 15.23 -4.72 -21.89
CA ARG A 50 15.71 -5.99 -21.31
C ARG A 50 15.51 -6.12 -19.81
N LEU A 51 15.40 -5.02 -19.08
CA LEU A 51 15.28 -5.00 -17.62
C LEU A 51 13.89 -4.57 -17.14
N LEU A 52 12.89 -4.56 -18.02
CA LEU A 52 11.53 -4.14 -17.66
C LEU A 52 10.91 -5.01 -16.57
N GLY A 53 11.13 -6.32 -16.59
CA GLY A 53 10.65 -7.20 -15.52
C GLY A 53 11.18 -6.84 -14.13
N TYR A 54 12.47 -6.48 -14.03
CA TYR A 54 13.06 -5.98 -12.78
C TYR A 54 12.55 -4.59 -12.41
N GLY A 55 12.35 -3.71 -13.40
CA GLY A 55 11.76 -2.39 -13.20
C GLY A 55 10.34 -2.45 -12.66
N VAL A 56 9.52 -3.40 -13.13
CA VAL A 56 8.15 -3.62 -12.65
C VAL A 56 8.14 -4.10 -11.21
N ALA A 57 8.98 -5.08 -10.87
CA ALA A 57 9.14 -5.55 -9.49
C ALA A 57 9.59 -4.41 -8.56
N GLY A 58 10.58 -3.61 -8.98
CA GLY A 58 11.03 -2.43 -8.25
C GLY A 58 9.94 -1.37 -8.10
N GLY A 59 9.12 -1.16 -9.13
CA GLY A 59 7.98 -0.25 -9.09
C GLY A 59 6.91 -0.66 -8.09
N MET A 60 6.59 -1.96 -7.98
CA MET A 60 5.71 -2.48 -6.93
C MET A 60 6.31 -2.25 -5.54
N ILE A 61 7.58 -2.61 -5.35
CA ILE A 61 8.27 -2.41 -4.06
C ILE A 61 8.25 -0.92 -3.66
N LEU A 62 8.57 -0.02 -4.59
CA LEU A 62 8.58 1.41 -4.33
C LEU A 62 7.17 1.95 -4.03
N THR A 63 6.16 1.44 -4.72
CA THR A 63 4.76 1.81 -4.44
C THR A 63 4.37 1.39 -3.03
N MET A 64 4.71 0.17 -2.61
CA MET A 64 4.42 -0.34 -1.27
C MET A 64 5.14 0.49 -0.20
N LEU A 65 6.43 0.78 -0.41
CA LEU A 65 7.22 1.62 0.48
C LEU A 65 6.66 3.04 0.61
N SER A 66 6.20 3.63 -0.50
CA SER A 66 5.62 4.98 -0.51
C SER A 66 4.31 5.06 0.28
N VAL A 67 3.50 4.00 0.22
CA VAL A 67 2.24 3.92 0.96
C VAL A 67 2.51 3.68 2.45
N GLY A 68 3.47 2.84 2.81
CA GLY A 68 3.88 2.59 4.21
C GLY A 68 4.48 3.83 4.88
N THR A 69 5.37 4.54 4.19
CA THR A 69 5.89 5.81 4.69
C THR A 69 4.81 6.90 4.79
N GLY A 70 3.83 6.90 3.88
CA GLY A 70 2.63 7.72 3.98
C GLY A 70 1.82 7.44 5.25
N LEU A 71 1.63 6.16 5.61
CA LEU A 71 0.94 5.77 6.84
C LEU A 71 1.63 6.31 8.10
N GLN A 72 2.96 6.35 8.15
CA GLN A 72 3.67 6.96 9.29
C GLN A 72 3.33 8.45 9.43
N SER A 73 3.24 9.15 8.30
CA SER A 73 2.80 10.55 8.26
C SER A 73 1.34 10.68 8.71
N ASP A 74 0.45 9.82 8.22
CA ASP A 74 -0.97 9.83 8.59
C ASP A 74 -1.17 9.54 10.08
N LEU A 75 -0.44 8.58 10.65
CA LEU A 75 -0.49 8.28 12.08
C LEU A 75 -0.03 9.46 12.93
N THR A 76 0.98 10.20 12.45
CA THR A 76 1.48 11.42 13.09
C THR A 76 0.42 12.52 13.01
N HIS A 77 -0.19 12.73 11.85
CA HIS A 77 -1.29 13.68 11.63
C HIS A 77 -2.52 13.33 12.51
N TYR A 78 -2.88 12.05 12.60
CA TYR A 78 -3.99 11.56 13.42
C TYR A 78 -3.74 11.74 14.90
N ARG A 79 -2.49 11.68 15.34
CA ARG A 79 -2.13 11.94 16.73
C ARG A 79 -2.10 13.42 17.06
N HIS A 80 -1.42 14.22 16.25
CA HIS A 80 -1.09 15.61 16.61
C HIS A 80 -2.17 16.60 16.19
N ASP A 81 -2.73 16.45 14.99
CA ASP A 81 -3.59 17.47 14.40
C ASP A 81 -5.07 17.16 14.63
N LEU A 82 -5.47 15.92 14.36
CA LEU A 82 -6.88 15.49 14.49
C LEU A 82 -7.23 14.96 15.89
N LYS A 83 -6.22 14.66 16.72
CA LYS A 83 -6.41 13.98 18.03
C LYS A 83 -7.27 12.72 17.92
N PHE A 84 -7.24 12.07 16.77
CA PHE A 84 -8.05 10.89 16.46
C PHE A 84 -7.68 9.71 17.36
N GLN A 85 -6.39 9.61 17.74
CA GLN A 85 -5.94 8.60 18.70
C GLN A 85 -6.58 8.79 20.08
N ASP A 86 -6.82 10.03 20.54
CA ASP A 86 -7.49 10.30 21.82
C ASP A 86 -8.96 9.86 21.78
N VAL A 87 -9.62 10.06 20.63
CA VAL A 87 -10.99 9.57 20.38
C VAL A 87 -11.01 8.04 20.44
N ILE A 88 -10.05 7.37 19.79
CA ILE A 88 -9.97 5.90 19.81
C ILE A 88 -9.65 5.35 21.19
N VAL A 89 -8.78 6.00 21.97
CA VAL A 89 -8.48 5.61 23.36
C VAL A 89 -9.72 5.73 24.25
N SER A 90 -10.60 6.69 23.98
CA SER A 90 -11.90 6.81 24.67
C SER A 90 -12.95 5.79 24.20
N SER A 91 -12.70 5.14 23.07
CA SER A 91 -13.56 4.12 22.48
C SER A 91 -13.21 2.72 23.01
N PRO A 92 -14.09 1.72 22.87
CA PRO A 92 -13.80 0.34 23.31
C PRO A 92 -12.80 -0.41 22.39
N VAL A 93 -12.22 0.26 21.39
CA VAL A 93 -11.27 -0.34 20.43
C VAL A 93 -9.90 -0.50 21.10
N THR A 94 -9.33 -1.69 21.01
CA THR A 94 -8.00 -1.97 21.58
C THR A 94 -6.90 -1.44 20.66
N ALA A 95 -5.78 -1.01 21.24
CA ALA A 95 -4.64 -0.50 20.47
C ALA A 95 -4.14 -1.47 19.37
N PRO A 96 -4.03 -2.79 19.60
CA PRO A 96 -3.66 -3.72 18.52
C PRO A 96 -4.67 -3.76 17.37
N SER A 97 -5.97 -3.67 17.67
CA SER A 97 -7.01 -3.63 16.64
C SER A 97 -6.91 -2.37 15.79
N TYR A 98 -6.61 -1.24 16.43
CA TYR A 98 -6.36 0.01 15.71
C TYR A 98 -5.15 -0.10 14.78
N LEU A 99 -4.00 -0.56 15.29
CA LEU A 99 -2.77 -0.68 14.51
C LEU A 99 -2.94 -1.64 13.33
N ILE A 100 -3.56 -2.81 13.54
CA ILE A 100 -3.84 -3.77 12.47
C ILE A 100 -4.80 -3.16 11.44
N GLY A 101 -5.85 -2.45 11.89
CA GLY A 101 -6.77 -1.76 11.00
C GLY A 101 -6.06 -0.74 10.12
N MET A 102 -5.17 0.07 10.70
CA MET A 102 -4.37 1.06 9.97
C MET A 102 -3.40 0.40 8.97
N ALA A 103 -2.64 -0.62 9.40
CA ALA A 103 -1.70 -1.33 8.52
C ALA A 103 -2.42 -2.05 7.34
N LEU A 104 -3.59 -2.64 7.59
CA LEU A 104 -4.40 -3.24 6.52
C LEU A 104 -5.01 -2.18 5.59
N SER A 105 -5.32 -0.99 6.12
CA SER A 105 -5.83 0.12 5.30
C SER A 105 -4.82 0.54 4.25
N GLU A 106 -3.56 0.65 4.65
CA GLU A 106 -2.40 0.99 3.83
C GLU A 106 -2.16 -0.07 2.74
N PHE A 107 -2.23 -1.35 3.11
CA PHE A 107 -2.21 -2.44 2.13
C PHE A 107 -3.35 -2.34 1.11
N VAL A 108 -4.58 -2.07 1.55
CA VAL A 108 -5.72 -1.89 0.65
C VAL A 108 -5.58 -0.65 -0.24
N TYR A 109 -5.01 0.42 0.30
CA TYR A 109 -4.73 1.65 -0.43
C TYR A 109 -3.74 1.44 -1.58
N SER A 110 -2.76 0.56 -1.40
CA SER A 110 -1.75 0.26 -2.43
C SER A 110 -2.26 -0.65 -3.55
N LEU A 111 -3.35 -1.39 -3.35
CA LEU A 111 -3.88 -2.38 -4.31
C LEU A 111 -4.11 -1.84 -5.73
N PRO A 112 -4.68 -0.64 -5.96
CA PRO A 112 -4.85 -0.12 -7.31
C PRO A 112 -3.51 0.07 -8.02
N GLY A 113 -2.49 0.55 -7.31
CA GLY A 113 -1.16 0.71 -7.85
C GLY A 113 -0.49 -0.63 -8.14
N MET A 114 -0.64 -1.60 -7.23
CA MET A 114 -0.20 -2.98 -7.46
C MET A 114 -0.87 -3.61 -8.68
N ALA A 115 -2.17 -3.38 -8.86
CA ALA A 115 -2.92 -3.90 -10.00
C ALA A 115 -2.39 -3.38 -11.34
N VAL A 116 -2.00 -2.10 -11.42
CA VAL A 116 -1.36 -1.53 -12.61
C VAL A 116 -0.05 -2.25 -12.93
N PHE A 117 0.84 -2.38 -11.93
CA PHE A 117 2.12 -3.07 -12.14
C PHE A 117 1.94 -4.57 -12.42
N LEU A 118 0.93 -5.23 -11.84
CA LEU A 118 0.62 -6.63 -12.13
C LEU A 118 0.16 -6.80 -13.58
N GLY A 119 -0.63 -5.85 -14.09
CA GLY A 119 -1.02 -5.81 -15.49
C GLY A 119 0.18 -5.65 -16.43
N ILE A 120 1.10 -4.73 -16.11
CA ILE A 120 2.34 -4.56 -16.89
C ILE A 120 3.20 -5.83 -16.82
N TRP A 121 3.35 -6.42 -15.63
CA TRP A 121 4.15 -7.63 -15.46
C TRP A 121 3.62 -8.80 -16.29
N ALA A 122 2.28 -8.97 -16.32
CA ALA A 122 1.63 -9.98 -17.14
C ALA A 122 1.81 -9.73 -18.65
N TYR A 123 1.79 -8.45 -19.08
CA TYR A 123 2.02 -8.07 -20.47
C TYR A 123 3.44 -8.36 -20.95
N GLU A 124 4.46 -8.09 -20.12
CA GLU A 124 5.87 -8.33 -20.47
C GLU A 124 6.21 -9.84 -20.61
N GLY A 125 5.37 -10.74 -20.12
CA GLY A 125 5.58 -12.19 -20.24
C GLY A 125 6.69 -12.74 -19.33
N TRP A 126 7.18 -11.95 -18.38
CA TRP A 126 8.22 -12.34 -17.40
C TRP A 126 7.66 -13.11 -16.20
N TRP A 127 6.68 -14.00 -16.45
CA TRP A 127 6.04 -14.79 -15.40
C TRP A 127 6.86 -16.03 -15.07
N SER A 128 7.56 -16.00 -13.94
CA SER A 128 8.15 -17.20 -13.32
C SER A 128 7.60 -17.36 -11.92
N TRP A 129 7.23 -18.58 -11.57
CA TRP A 129 6.75 -18.92 -10.22
C TRP A 129 7.75 -18.55 -9.13
N SER A 130 9.05 -18.76 -9.39
CA SER A 130 10.11 -18.38 -8.45
C SER A 130 10.13 -16.88 -8.19
N ASN A 131 10.01 -16.07 -9.25
CA ASN A 131 10.05 -14.61 -9.16
C ASN A 131 8.79 -14.08 -8.46
N ALA A 132 7.64 -14.70 -8.70
CA ALA A 132 6.39 -14.36 -8.02
C ALA A 132 6.48 -14.56 -6.50
N VAL A 133 7.03 -15.70 -6.06
CA VAL A 133 7.21 -16.00 -4.63
C VAL A 133 8.20 -15.04 -3.99
N VAL A 134 9.32 -14.76 -4.65
CA VAL A 134 10.33 -13.80 -4.15
C VAL A 134 9.74 -12.39 -4.04
N LEU A 135 8.98 -11.95 -5.06
CA LEU A 135 8.33 -10.65 -5.06
C LEU A 135 7.26 -10.55 -3.97
N ALA A 136 6.41 -11.57 -3.82
CA ALA A 136 5.42 -11.61 -2.75
C ALA A 136 6.07 -11.56 -1.36
N GLY A 137 7.15 -12.31 -1.15
CA GLY A 137 7.93 -12.25 0.08
C GLY A 137 8.53 -10.86 0.33
N ALA A 138 9.10 -10.24 -0.71
CA ALA A 138 9.65 -8.89 -0.61
C ALA A 138 8.56 -7.86 -0.28
N LEU A 139 7.38 -7.93 -0.91
CA LEU A 139 6.26 -7.02 -0.64
C LEU A 139 5.73 -7.19 0.79
N ILE A 140 5.62 -8.42 1.29
CA ILE A 140 5.20 -8.67 2.67
C ILE A 140 6.23 -8.13 3.66
N LEU A 141 7.53 -8.31 3.38
CA LEU A 141 8.59 -7.77 4.23
C LEU A 141 8.58 -6.24 4.22
N VAL A 142 8.45 -5.62 3.04
CA VAL A 142 8.34 -4.17 2.94
C VAL A 142 7.12 -3.68 3.70
N TRP A 143 5.95 -4.30 3.52
CA TRP A 143 4.75 -3.95 4.28
C TRP A 143 4.92 -4.07 5.80
N ALA A 144 5.62 -5.11 6.26
CA ALA A 144 5.82 -5.35 7.69
C ALA A 144 6.79 -4.35 8.36
N PHE A 145 7.67 -3.70 7.58
CA PHE A 145 8.76 -2.85 8.09
C PHE A 145 8.78 -1.42 7.54
N ALA A 146 7.95 -1.09 6.55
CA ALA A 146 7.79 0.25 6.01
C ALA A 146 7.02 1.15 6.98
#